data_AF-A0A2V4XBX0-F1
#
_entry.id   AF-A0A2V4XBX0-F1
#
_cell.length_a   1.000
_cell.length_b   1.000
_cell.length_c   1.000
_cell.angle_alpha   90.00
_cell.angle_beta   90.00
_cell.angle_gamma   90.00
#
_symmetry.space_group_name_H-M   'P 1'
#
loop_
_entity.id
_entity.type
_entity.pdbx_description
1 polymer ?
#
loop_
_entity_poly.entity_id
_entity_poly.type
_entity_poly.pdbx_seq_one_letter_code
_entity_poly.pdbx_strand_id
1 'polypeptide(L)'
;MNIIRTILIIAICQSCADKNLDTDLLGNWSSTNSANIVDLRFYKDSLLTNSWERETKYSWRSDNSKIYYTQLTNIDPDLRTDFVFEYKMNSQKDTLFIKTETDSLRTIELSKINNAYQYFEKNINLDIDLVKKENGLIPSGNKEFDYNIYVGYKNGKLISKSDKYINLSGIELATMEYIFSFKEPNENDFKYMLFVDKKVPKKQYDSIKSLLENTRIKKIFRVYTNNKVDYTKTDWKSELNWYGTYE
;
A
#
# COMPACT_ATOMS: atom_id res chain seq x y z
N MET A 1 -41.19 42.01 -16.79
CA MET A 1 -41.00 41.35 -15.47
C MET A 1 -40.27 39.99 -15.63
N ASN A 2 -39.12 39.95 -16.31
CA ASN A 2 -38.39 38.69 -16.54
C ASN A 2 -36.87 38.82 -16.36
N ILE A 3 -36.28 40.01 -16.56
CA ILE A 3 -34.83 40.21 -16.43
C ILE A 3 -34.36 40.08 -14.97
N ILE A 4 -35.13 40.60 -14.01
CA ILE A 4 -34.79 40.51 -12.57
C ILE A 4 -34.83 39.05 -12.08
N ARG A 5 -35.75 38.22 -12.58
CA ARG A 5 -35.81 36.78 -12.26
C ARG A 5 -34.62 36.01 -12.86
N THR A 6 -34.20 36.35 -14.09
CA THR A 6 -33.03 35.72 -14.73
C THR A 6 -31.72 36.07 -14.02
N ILE A 7 -31.54 37.33 -13.58
CA ILE A 7 -30.35 37.76 -12.83
C ILE A 7 -30.29 37.08 -11.45
N LEU A 8 -31.42 36.91 -10.78
CA LEU A 8 -31.47 36.23 -9.47
C LEU A 8 -31.08 34.74 -9.59
N ILE A 9 -31.49 34.07 -10.67
CA ILE A 9 -31.14 32.65 -10.91
C ILE A 9 -29.65 32.50 -11.27
N ILE A 10 -29.08 33.41 -12.06
CA ILE A 10 -27.63 33.39 -12.40
C ILE A 10 -26.77 33.68 -11.16
N ALA A 11 -27.22 34.56 -10.25
CA ALA A 11 -26.51 34.86 -9.01
C ALA A 11 -26.51 33.68 -8.01
N ILE A 12 -27.58 32.88 -7.97
CA ILE A 12 -27.67 31.67 -7.13
C ILE A 12 -26.78 30.54 -7.68
N CYS A 13 -26.52 30.49 -9.00
CA CYS A 13 -25.59 29.52 -9.59
C CYS A 13 -24.10 29.88 -9.40
N GLN A 14 -23.76 31.12 -9.02
CA GLN A 14 -22.37 31.53 -8.75
C GLN A 14 -21.96 31.40 -7.27
N SER A 15 -22.87 31.08 -6.36
CA SER A 15 -22.55 30.99 -4.92
C SER A 15 -22.15 29.58 -4.45
N CYS A 16 -22.05 28.59 -5.34
CA CYS A 16 -21.16 27.46 -5.09
C CYS A 16 -19.72 27.92 -5.34
N ALA A 17 -19.23 28.81 -4.48
CA ALA A 17 -17.81 29.10 -4.41
C ALA A 17 -17.09 27.76 -4.20
N ASP A 18 -16.20 27.41 -5.12
CA ASP A 18 -15.35 26.24 -5.02
C ASP A 18 -14.79 26.21 -3.61
N LYS A 19 -15.13 25.17 -2.84
CA LYS A 19 -14.40 24.88 -1.61
C LYS A 19 -12.94 24.88 -2.01
N ASN A 20 -12.09 25.68 -1.36
CA ASN A 20 -10.63 25.62 -1.53
C ASN A 20 -10.22 24.16 -1.31
N LEU A 21 -10.08 23.44 -2.43
CA LEU A 21 -9.90 22.01 -2.48
C LEU A 21 -8.59 21.84 -3.21
N ASP A 22 -7.56 21.52 -2.45
CA ASP A 22 -6.29 21.12 -3.02
C ASP A 22 -6.50 19.76 -3.73
N THR A 23 -6.57 19.81 -5.06
CA THR A 23 -6.81 18.61 -5.89
C THR A 23 -5.67 17.60 -5.78
N ASP A 24 -4.49 18.02 -5.34
CA ASP A 24 -3.34 17.13 -5.18
C ASP A 24 -3.54 16.14 -4.01
N LEU A 25 -4.31 16.54 -3.00
CA LEU A 25 -4.67 15.68 -1.86
C LEU A 25 -5.63 14.54 -2.27
N LEU A 26 -6.37 14.67 -3.37
CA LEU A 26 -7.32 13.65 -3.81
C LEU A 26 -6.63 12.30 -4.06
N GLY A 27 -7.26 11.23 -3.58
CA GLY A 27 -6.80 9.86 -3.70
C GLY A 27 -6.57 9.19 -2.36
N ASN A 28 -5.86 8.06 -2.40
CA ASN A 28 -5.65 7.21 -1.24
C ASN A 28 -4.21 7.32 -0.74
N TRP A 29 -4.07 7.41 0.58
CA TRP A 29 -2.81 7.64 1.27
C TRP A 29 -2.67 6.67 2.43
N SER A 30 -1.52 6.01 2.55
CA SER A 30 -1.24 5.09 3.67
C SER A 30 0.14 5.32 4.27
N SER A 31 0.25 5.10 5.58
CA SER A 31 1.53 4.95 6.25
C SER A 31 1.93 3.46 6.21
N THR A 32 2.82 3.08 5.29
CA THR A 32 3.22 1.67 5.09
C THR A 32 4.49 1.27 5.87
N ASN A 33 5.05 2.19 6.66
CA ASN A 33 6.29 2.01 7.43
C ASN A 33 6.13 2.38 8.93
N SER A 34 4.91 2.42 9.45
CA SER A 34 4.62 2.77 10.86
C SER A 34 3.96 1.62 11.60
N ALA A 35 4.21 1.51 12.90
CA ALA A 35 3.56 0.53 13.77
C ALA A 35 2.03 0.70 13.86
N ASN A 36 1.54 1.92 13.59
CA ASN A 36 0.12 2.22 13.47
C ASN A 36 -0.13 2.66 12.03
N ILE A 37 -0.81 1.81 11.25
CA ILE A 37 -1.22 2.15 9.88
C ILE A 37 -2.34 3.19 9.97
N VAL A 38 -2.11 4.32 9.31
CA VAL A 38 -3.05 5.41 9.12
C VAL A 38 -3.36 5.46 7.63
N ASP A 39 -4.63 5.33 7.31
CA ASP A 39 -5.15 5.41 5.96
C ASP A 39 -6.04 6.64 5.83
N LEU A 40 -5.76 7.49 4.84
CA LEU A 40 -6.59 8.63 4.47
C LEU A 40 -7.06 8.48 3.02
N ARG A 41 -8.36 8.65 2.78
CA ARG A 41 -8.93 8.74 1.43
C ARG A 41 -9.64 10.06 1.25
N PHE A 42 -9.08 10.90 0.40
CA PHE A 42 -9.64 12.20 0.06
C PHE A 42 -10.48 12.08 -1.21
N TYR A 43 -11.77 12.30 -1.05
CA TYR A 43 -12.73 12.52 -2.12
C TYR A 43 -13.06 14.01 -2.22
N LYS A 44 -13.71 14.45 -3.30
CA LYS A 44 -14.08 15.86 -3.48
C LYS A 44 -14.97 16.41 -2.38
N ASP A 45 -15.79 15.56 -1.76
CA ASP A 45 -16.80 15.94 -0.77
C ASP A 45 -16.54 15.37 0.63
N SER A 46 -15.60 14.44 0.76
CA SER A 46 -15.41 13.70 2.00
C SER A 46 -13.99 13.18 2.18
N LEU A 47 -13.62 13.00 3.44
CA LEU A 47 -12.39 12.36 3.88
C LEU A 47 -12.80 11.10 4.65
N LEU A 48 -12.28 9.95 4.25
CA LEU A 48 -12.37 8.72 5.05
C LEU A 48 -11.04 8.49 5.73
N THR A 49 -11.08 8.26 7.04
CA THR A 49 -9.91 7.81 7.80
C THR A 49 -10.15 6.40 8.26
N ASN A 50 -9.14 5.52 8.16
CA ASN A 50 -9.16 4.24 8.85
C ASN A 50 -8.01 4.21 9.86
N SER A 51 -8.38 4.03 11.12
CA SER A 51 -7.46 3.80 12.23
C SER A 51 -7.99 2.63 13.06
N TRP A 52 -7.16 1.61 13.28
CA TRP A 52 -7.54 0.40 14.03
C TRP A 52 -8.84 -0.24 13.51
N GLU A 53 -8.94 -0.39 12.19
CA GLU A 53 -10.08 -1.03 11.49
C GLU A 53 -11.43 -0.28 11.62
N ARG A 54 -11.42 0.92 12.22
CA ARG A 54 -12.59 1.79 12.28
C ARG A 54 -12.50 2.85 11.19
N GLU A 55 -13.44 2.79 10.27
CA GLU A 55 -13.62 3.81 9.26
C GLU A 55 -14.51 4.94 9.81
N THR A 56 -14.01 6.18 9.73
CA THR A 56 -14.77 7.37 10.08
C THR A 56 -14.81 8.32 8.88
N LYS A 57 -15.99 8.92 8.65
CA LYS A 57 -16.22 9.84 7.54
C LYS A 57 -16.26 11.29 8.04
N TYR A 58 -15.55 12.16 7.35
CA TYR A 58 -15.43 13.57 7.63
C TYR A 58 -15.80 14.40 6.39
N SER A 59 -16.30 15.60 6.62
CA SER A 59 -16.17 16.67 5.62
C SER A 59 -14.78 17.27 5.76
N TRP A 60 -14.23 17.80 4.67
CA TRP A 60 -12.93 18.44 4.72
C TRP A 60 -12.83 19.63 3.76
N ARG A 61 -11.83 20.47 4.03
CA ARG A 61 -11.32 21.54 3.16
C ARG A 61 -9.84 21.72 3.44
N SER A 62 -9.11 22.33 2.52
CA SER A 62 -7.72 22.69 2.77
C SER A 62 -7.43 24.14 2.39
N ASP A 63 -6.37 24.67 2.97
CA ASP A 63 -5.61 25.77 2.41
C ASP A 63 -4.20 25.28 2.07
N ASN A 64 -3.27 26.18 1.71
CA ASN A 64 -1.91 25.81 1.30
C ASN A 64 -1.07 25.08 2.38
N SER A 65 -1.52 25.02 3.63
CA SER A 65 -0.75 24.52 4.77
C SER A 65 -1.55 23.67 5.76
N LYS A 66 -2.88 23.75 5.73
CA LYS A 66 -3.77 23.08 6.69
C LYS A 66 -4.88 22.31 6.01
N ILE A 67 -5.18 21.14 6.57
CA ILE A 67 -6.38 20.34 6.25
C ILE A 67 -7.31 20.47 7.45
N TYR A 68 -8.49 21.04 7.23
CA TYR A 68 -9.56 21.13 8.22
C TYR A 68 -10.55 20.02 7.95
N TYR A 69 -10.91 19.25 8.97
CA TYR A 69 -11.85 18.15 8.82
C TYR A 69 -12.79 18.01 10.01
N THR A 70 -14.06 17.76 9.70
CA THR A 70 -15.16 17.71 10.68
C THR A 70 -15.92 16.40 10.54
N GLN A 71 -16.06 15.67 11.65
CA GLN A 71 -16.70 14.36 11.66
C GLN A 71 -18.18 14.47 11.28
N LEU A 72 -18.64 13.65 10.31
CA LEU A 72 -20.02 13.69 9.82
C LEU A 72 -20.96 12.76 10.60
N THR A 73 -20.44 11.70 11.19
CA THR A 73 -21.20 10.76 12.04
C THR A 73 -20.85 11.00 13.50
N ASN A 74 -21.66 11.81 14.18
CA ASN A 74 -21.44 12.13 15.59
C ASN A 74 -21.96 11.00 16.47
N ILE A 75 -21.06 10.20 17.06
CA ILE A 75 -21.42 9.13 18.00
C ILE A 75 -21.72 9.73 19.38
N ASP A 76 -21.15 10.91 19.68
CA ASP A 76 -21.32 11.63 20.94
C ASP A 76 -21.27 13.15 20.69
N PRO A 77 -22.34 13.91 21.01
CA PRO A 77 -22.38 15.36 20.82
C PRO A 77 -21.38 16.15 21.69
N ASP A 78 -20.86 15.55 22.76
CA ASP A 78 -19.92 16.20 23.68
C ASP A 78 -18.45 16.06 23.23
N LEU A 79 -18.18 15.25 22.20
CA LEU A 79 -16.84 15.09 21.65
C LEU A 79 -16.51 16.18 20.64
N ARG A 80 -15.27 16.69 20.70
CA ARG A 80 -14.73 17.58 19.66
C ARG A 80 -14.74 16.85 18.32
N THR A 81 -15.42 17.44 17.34
CA THR A 81 -15.56 16.88 15.98
C THR A 81 -14.72 17.61 14.94
N ASP A 82 -14.19 18.79 15.28
CA ASP A 82 -13.39 19.65 14.39
C ASP A 82 -11.90 19.48 14.65
N PHE A 83 -11.18 19.08 13.61
CA PHE A 83 -9.77 18.77 13.66
C PHE A 83 -8.99 19.49 12.56
N VAL A 84 -7.68 19.61 12.80
CA VAL A 84 -6.75 20.27 11.89
C VAL A 84 -5.47 19.47 11.79
N PHE A 85 -5.07 19.17 10.55
CA PHE A 85 -3.70 18.78 10.24
C PHE A 85 -2.95 19.98 9.67
N GLU A 86 -1.75 20.23 10.16
CA GLU A 86 -0.74 20.91 9.34
C GLU A 86 -0.17 19.89 8.36
N TYR A 87 -0.03 20.27 7.09
CA TYR A 87 0.47 19.37 6.06
C TYR A 87 1.49 20.02 5.12
N LYS A 88 2.30 19.16 4.51
CA LYS A 88 3.14 19.49 3.36
C LYS A 88 3.24 18.27 2.45
N MET A 89 3.40 18.49 1.15
CA MET A 89 3.75 17.44 0.20
C MET A 89 5.20 17.57 -0.25
N ASN A 90 5.79 16.48 -0.72
CA ASN A 90 7.03 16.56 -1.47
C ASN A 90 6.78 17.16 -2.88
N SER A 91 7.87 17.46 -3.60
CA SER A 91 7.79 18.04 -4.95
C SER A 91 7.04 17.16 -5.97
N GLN A 92 7.05 15.84 -5.78
CA GLN A 92 6.41 14.85 -6.65
C GLN A 92 4.92 14.69 -6.34
N LYS A 93 4.45 15.23 -5.21
CA LYS A 93 3.07 15.12 -4.73
C LYS A 93 2.61 13.66 -4.54
N ASP A 94 3.56 12.79 -4.22
CA ASP A 94 3.32 11.37 -3.94
C ASP A 94 3.58 11.01 -2.47
N THR A 95 4.08 11.98 -1.68
CA THR A 95 4.32 11.84 -0.25
C THR A 95 3.69 13.00 0.49
N LEU A 96 2.80 12.69 1.43
CA LEU A 96 2.08 13.63 2.28
C LEU A 96 2.61 13.51 3.71
N PHE A 97 3.08 14.62 4.26
CA PHE A 97 3.49 14.74 5.65
C PHE A 97 2.41 15.49 6.42
N ILE A 98 1.87 14.89 7.47
CA ILE A 98 0.87 15.52 8.35
C ILE A 98 1.34 15.53 9.80
N LYS A 99 0.88 16.53 10.55
CA LYS A 99 1.00 16.59 12.02
C LYS A 99 -0.25 17.27 12.60
N THR A 100 -0.61 16.89 13.82
CA THR A 100 -1.70 17.57 14.55
C THR A 100 -1.16 18.81 15.25
N GLU A 101 -2.02 19.81 15.49
CA GLU A 101 -1.62 21.05 16.20
C GLU A 101 -1.11 20.76 17.63
N THR A 102 -1.56 19.67 18.25
CA THR A 102 -1.22 19.30 19.63
C THR A 102 0.03 18.41 19.75
N ASP A 103 0.47 17.75 18.67
CA ASP A 103 1.63 16.85 18.67
C ASP A 103 2.71 17.33 17.71
N SER A 104 3.46 18.35 18.15
CA SER A 104 4.56 18.95 17.37
C SER A 104 5.75 18.01 17.12
N LEU A 105 5.82 16.88 17.83
CA LEU A 105 6.96 15.96 17.80
C LEU A 105 6.78 14.81 16.79
N ARG A 106 5.56 14.55 16.31
CA ARG A 106 5.27 13.43 15.41
C ARG A 106 4.70 13.90 14.09
N THR A 107 5.54 13.84 13.05
CA THR A 107 5.09 13.92 11.66
C THR A 107 4.81 12.52 11.15
N ILE A 108 3.61 12.29 10.62
CA ILE A 108 3.24 11.06 9.94
C ILE A 108 3.52 11.24 8.45
N GLU A 109 4.26 10.29 7.87
CA GLU A 109 4.52 10.20 6.43
C GLU A 109 3.53 9.21 5.79
N LEU A 110 2.83 9.68 4.76
CA LEU A 110 1.85 8.92 4.01
C LEU A 110 2.26 8.89 2.54
N SER A 111 2.31 7.71 1.94
CA SER A 111 2.52 7.56 0.49
C SER A 111 1.19 7.58 -0.23
N LYS A 112 1.14 8.21 -1.41
CA LYS A 112 0.02 8.12 -2.35
C LYS A 112 0.04 6.75 -3.02
N ILE A 113 -1.08 6.03 -2.99
CA ILE A 113 -1.14 4.64 -3.45
C ILE A 113 -2.37 4.46 -4.34
N ASN A 114 -2.12 3.99 -5.56
CA ASN A 114 -3.14 3.91 -6.60
C ASN A 114 -3.76 2.52 -6.74
N ASN A 115 -3.05 1.47 -6.33
CA ASN A 115 -3.48 0.08 -6.45
C ASN A 115 -2.82 -0.80 -5.38
N ALA A 116 -3.32 -2.02 -5.22
CA ALA A 116 -2.82 -2.96 -4.22
C ALA A 116 -1.37 -3.40 -4.46
N TYR A 117 -0.90 -3.39 -5.71
CA TYR A 117 0.50 -3.70 -6.01
C TYR A 117 1.46 -2.65 -5.45
N GLN A 118 1.14 -1.36 -5.66
CA GLN A 118 1.88 -0.26 -5.03
C GLN A 118 1.80 -0.34 -3.51
N TYR A 119 0.64 -0.70 -2.94
CA TYR A 119 0.53 -0.92 -1.51
C TYR A 119 1.49 -2.02 -1.02
N PHE A 120 1.52 -3.16 -1.73
CA PHE A 120 2.45 -4.25 -1.45
C PHE A 120 3.92 -3.80 -1.50
N GLU A 121 4.36 -3.16 -2.59
CA GLU A 121 5.74 -2.66 -2.76
C GLU A 121 6.17 -1.71 -1.63
N LYS A 122 5.26 -0.81 -1.23
CA LYS A 122 5.54 0.16 -0.15
C LYS A 122 5.63 -0.49 1.23
N ASN A 123 4.86 -1.54 1.50
CA ASN A 123 4.98 -2.31 2.76
C ASN A 123 6.26 -3.15 2.81
N ILE A 124 6.64 -3.76 1.69
CA ILE A 124 7.93 -4.48 1.63
C ILE A 124 9.11 -3.53 1.47
N ASN A 125 8.88 -2.22 1.26
CA ASN A 125 9.92 -1.19 1.13
C ASN A 125 11.00 -1.57 0.08
N LEU A 126 10.51 -2.07 -1.06
CA LEU A 126 11.24 -2.48 -2.25
C LEU A 126 10.36 -2.24 -3.48
N ASP A 127 10.94 -1.67 -4.54
CA ASP A 127 10.30 -1.59 -5.85
C ASP A 127 10.67 -2.87 -6.63
N ILE A 128 9.65 -3.56 -7.16
CA ILE A 128 9.79 -4.84 -7.87
C ILE A 128 8.97 -4.79 -9.16
N ASP A 129 9.67 -4.69 -10.29
CA ASP A 129 9.04 -4.83 -11.60
C ASP A 129 9.07 -6.30 -12.03
N LEU A 130 7.95 -7.00 -11.90
CA LEU A 130 7.88 -8.45 -12.16
C LEU A 130 8.15 -8.79 -13.63
N VAL A 131 8.77 -9.95 -13.84
CA VAL A 131 8.98 -10.50 -15.18
C VAL A 131 7.63 -10.85 -15.84
N LYS A 132 7.49 -10.50 -17.12
CA LYS A 132 6.35 -10.90 -17.95
C LYS A 132 6.53 -12.31 -18.48
N LYS A 133 5.48 -13.14 -18.38
CA LYS A 133 5.45 -14.50 -18.93
C LYS A 133 4.13 -14.75 -19.66
N GLU A 134 4.20 -14.90 -20.98
CA GLU A 134 3.02 -14.89 -21.86
C GLU A 134 1.94 -15.90 -21.44
N ASN A 135 2.32 -17.15 -21.13
CA ASN A 135 1.38 -18.23 -20.87
C ASN A 135 1.81 -19.11 -19.68
N GLY A 136 0.87 -19.93 -19.20
CA GLY A 136 1.12 -20.96 -18.19
C GLY A 136 1.18 -20.45 -16.76
N LEU A 137 0.67 -19.24 -16.49
CA LEU A 137 0.54 -18.74 -15.13
C LEU A 137 -0.63 -19.44 -14.44
N ILE A 138 -0.36 -20.00 -13.27
CA ILE A 138 -1.36 -20.59 -12.38
C ILE A 138 -1.48 -19.75 -11.11
N PRO A 139 -2.63 -19.72 -10.43
CA PRO A 139 -2.74 -19.08 -9.12
C PRO A 139 -1.87 -19.84 -8.10
N SER A 140 -1.32 -19.11 -7.11
CA SER A 140 -0.49 -19.69 -6.04
C SER A 140 -1.26 -20.60 -5.09
N GLY A 141 -2.59 -20.51 -5.07
CA GLY A 141 -3.46 -21.33 -4.23
C GLY A 141 -3.51 -20.85 -2.78
N ASN A 142 -3.50 -21.77 -1.82
CA ASN A 142 -3.50 -21.44 -0.39
C ASN A 142 -2.23 -20.63 -0.03
N LYS A 143 -2.42 -19.49 0.65
CA LYS A 143 -1.38 -18.56 1.08
C LYS A 143 -0.91 -18.81 2.52
N GLU A 144 -1.60 -19.65 3.27
CA GLU A 144 -1.31 -19.94 4.68
C GLU A 144 0.13 -20.42 4.91
N PHE A 145 0.66 -21.20 3.98
CA PHE A 145 2.00 -21.82 4.04
C PHE A 145 3.03 -21.14 3.11
N ASP A 146 2.74 -19.92 2.66
CA ASP A 146 3.63 -19.15 1.80
C ASP A 146 4.73 -18.49 2.61
N TYR A 147 5.99 -18.81 2.29
CA TYR A 147 7.15 -18.08 2.78
C TYR A 147 7.64 -17.10 1.72
N ASN A 148 7.39 -15.80 1.90
CA ASN A 148 7.73 -14.80 0.88
C ASN A 148 9.23 -14.47 0.86
N ILE A 149 9.78 -14.44 -0.35
CA ILE A 149 11.15 -14.01 -0.65
C ILE A 149 11.08 -12.91 -1.69
N TYR A 150 11.69 -11.77 -1.37
CA TYR A 150 11.74 -10.59 -2.22
C TYR A 150 13.15 -10.35 -2.69
N VAL A 151 13.33 -10.18 -4.00
CA VAL A 151 14.62 -9.90 -4.63
C VAL A 151 14.48 -8.71 -5.55
N GLY A 152 15.14 -7.61 -5.23
CA GLY A 152 15.02 -6.36 -5.97
C GLY A 152 16.15 -5.39 -5.66
N TYR A 153 16.00 -4.15 -6.08
CA TYR A 153 17.01 -3.12 -5.85
C TYR A 153 16.51 -2.06 -4.88
N LYS A 154 17.41 -1.59 -4.01
CA LYS A 154 17.18 -0.43 -3.16
C LYS A 154 18.44 0.43 -3.15
N ASN A 155 18.28 1.71 -3.49
CA ASN A 155 19.41 2.65 -3.60
C ASN A 155 20.56 2.09 -4.48
N GLY A 156 20.19 1.44 -5.60
CA GLY A 156 21.14 0.83 -6.55
C GLY A 156 21.79 -0.48 -6.07
N LYS A 157 21.53 -0.94 -4.84
CA LYS A 157 22.06 -2.20 -4.31
C LYS A 157 21.02 -3.31 -4.42
N LEU A 158 21.46 -4.49 -4.84
CA LEU A 158 20.63 -5.69 -4.82
C LEU A 158 20.34 -6.06 -3.36
N ILE A 159 19.06 -6.31 -3.06
CA ILE A 159 18.58 -6.80 -1.78
C ILE A 159 17.78 -8.08 -2.04
N SER A 160 18.04 -9.10 -1.23
CA SER A 160 17.24 -10.31 -1.15
C SER A 160 16.82 -10.51 0.29
N LYS A 161 15.52 -10.59 0.59
CA LYS A 161 15.00 -10.58 1.97
C LYS A 161 13.69 -11.36 2.10
N SER A 162 13.19 -11.54 3.31
CA SER A 162 11.83 -12.06 3.56
C SER A 162 10.98 -11.03 4.31
N ASP A 163 9.76 -11.41 4.71
CA ASP A 163 8.88 -10.55 5.53
C ASP A 163 9.54 -10.17 6.87
N LYS A 164 10.23 -11.13 7.50
CA LYS A 164 10.80 -10.97 8.86
C LYS A 164 12.27 -10.53 8.85
N TYR A 165 13.05 -10.94 7.85
CA TYR A 165 14.51 -10.74 7.84
C TYR A 165 14.94 -9.81 6.72
N ILE A 166 15.83 -8.87 7.03
CA ILE A 166 16.35 -7.85 6.07
C ILE A 166 17.27 -8.42 4.99
N ASN A 167 17.76 -9.65 5.19
CA ASN A 167 18.56 -10.39 4.22
C ASN A 167 18.26 -11.91 4.33
N LEU A 168 18.86 -12.72 3.44
CA LEU A 168 18.70 -14.18 3.45
C LEU A 168 19.81 -14.92 4.23
N SER A 169 20.63 -14.21 5.00
CA SER A 169 21.61 -14.86 5.87
C SER A 169 20.88 -15.63 6.97
N GLY A 170 21.10 -16.94 7.04
CA GLY A 170 20.39 -17.81 7.99
C GLY A 170 18.98 -18.21 7.55
N ILE A 171 18.67 -18.16 6.25
CA ILE A 171 17.35 -18.54 5.71
C ILE A 171 16.92 -19.96 6.13
N GLU A 172 17.85 -20.89 6.32
CA GLU A 172 17.53 -22.24 6.82
C GLU A 172 16.90 -22.20 8.20
N LEU A 173 17.53 -21.52 9.16
CA LEU A 173 16.99 -21.36 10.50
C LEU A 173 15.66 -20.60 10.48
N ALA A 174 15.58 -19.52 9.70
CA ALA A 174 14.36 -18.74 9.54
C ALA A 174 13.19 -19.56 8.98
N THR A 175 13.49 -20.49 8.06
CA THR A 175 12.51 -21.39 7.47
C THR A 175 12.07 -22.45 8.46
N MET A 176 13.01 -23.01 9.23
CA MET A 176 12.68 -23.94 10.32
C MET A 176 11.76 -23.27 11.35
N GLU A 177 12.11 -22.07 11.83
CA GLU A 177 11.26 -21.31 12.78
C GLU A 177 9.85 -21.11 12.25
N TYR A 178 9.71 -20.78 10.96
CA TYR A 178 8.40 -20.60 10.33
C TYR A 178 7.61 -21.91 10.30
N ILE A 179 8.21 -23.00 9.83
CA ILE A 179 7.55 -24.33 9.79
C ILE A 179 7.08 -24.74 11.19
N PHE A 180 7.94 -24.61 12.20
CA PHE A 180 7.62 -25.00 13.59
C PHE A 180 6.63 -24.06 14.30
N SER A 181 6.26 -22.93 13.69
CA SER A 181 5.19 -22.07 14.21
C SER A 181 3.79 -22.65 14.00
N PHE A 182 3.66 -23.67 13.15
CA PHE A 182 2.41 -24.39 12.90
C PHE A 182 2.28 -25.60 13.82
N LYS A 183 1.06 -25.90 14.27
CA LYS A 183 0.77 -26.95 15.26
C LYS A 183 1.11 -28.36 14.75
N GLU A 184 0.83 -28.64 13.48
CA GLU A 184 1.05 -29.95 12.83
C GLU A 184 1.62 -29.70 11.43
N PRO A 185 2.89 -29.31 11.31
CA PRO A 185 3.46 -28.92 10.03
C PRO A 185 3.70 -30.13 9.14
N ASN A 186 3.16 -30.09 7.92
CA ASN A 186 3.55 -30.98 6.84
C ASN A 186 4.44 -30.21 5.88
N GLU A 187 5.74 -30.56 5.82
CA GLU A 187 6.76 -29.85 5.03
C GLU A 187 6.38 -29.70 3.54
N ASN A 188 5.54 -30.60 3.02
CA ASN A 188 5.08 -30.53 1.63
C ASN A 188 4.05 -29.42 1.38
N ASP A 189 3.41 -28.86 2.40
CA ASP A 189 2.41 -27.82 2.21
C ASP A 189 3.05 -26.44 2.02
N PHE A 190 4.29 -26.30 2.47
CA PHE A 190 5.07 -25.07 2.40
C PHE A 190 5.66 -24.81 1.02
N LYS A 191 5.71 -23.53 0.64
CA LYS A 191 6.40 -23.07 -0.56
C LYS A 191 7.04 -21.71 -0.37
N TYR A 192 8.16 -21.49 -1.04
CA TYR A 192 8.69 -20.15 -1.21
C TYR A 192 7.90 -19.41 -2.29
N MET A 193 7.39 -18.24 -1.94
CA MET A 193 6.84 -17.29 -2.90
C MET A 193 7.95 -16.32 -3.30
N LEU A 194 8.47 -16.48 -4.52
CA LEU A 194 9.65 -15.77 -4.99
C LEU A 194 9.25 -14.60 -5.90
N PHE A 195 9.45 -13.38 -5.40
CA PHE A 195 9.22 -12.12 -6.11
C PHE A 195 10.56 -11.57 -6.57
N VAL A 196 10.76 -11.43 -7.88
CA VAL A 196 12.05 -11.06 -8.46
C VAL A 196 11.88 -9.92 -9.43
N ASP A 197 12.54 -8.81 -9.17
CA ASP A 197 12.62 -7.69 -10.09
C ASP A 197 13.29 -8.16 -11.40
N LYS A 198 12.70 -7.78 -12.53
CA LYS A 198 13.14 -8.21 -13.86
C LYS A 198 14.57 -7.80 -14.21
N LYS A 199 15.13 -6.81 -13.53
CA LYS A 199 16.51 -6.34 -13.72
C LYS A 199 17.52 -7.22 -12.98
N VAL A 200 17.09 -8.09 -12.08
CA VAL A 200 17.99 -9.01 -11.35
C VAL A 200 18.67 -9.95 -12.35
N PRO A 201 20.02 -9.95 -12.43
CA PRO A 201 20.73 -10.81 -13.36
C PRO A 201 20.50 -12.28 -13.07
N LYS A 202 20.40 -13.09 -14.13
CA LYS A 202 20.18 -14.55 -14.02
C LYS A 202 21.13 -15.22 -13.02
N LYS A 203 22.43 -14.89 -13.04
CA LYS A 203 23.43 -15.44 -12.11
C LYS A 203 23.08 -15.18 -10.63
N GLN A 204 22.55 -14.00 -10.31
CA GLN A 204 22.16 -13.66 -8.93
C GLN A 204 20.89 -14.39 -8.53
N TYR A 205 19.91 -14.44 -9.43
CA TYR A 205 18.69 -15.21 -9.24
C TYR A 205 18.98 -16.72 -9.04
N ASP A 206 19.83 -17.33 -9.88
CA ASP A 206 20.23 -18.73 -9.77
C ASP A 206 20.91 -19.00 -8.41
N SER A 207 21.76 -18.08 -7.94
CA SER A 207 22.38 -18.17 -6.61
C SER A 207 21.37 -18.15 -5.47
N ILE A 208 20.31 -17.33 -5.58
CA ILE A 208 19.24 -17.28 -4.58
C ILE A 208 18.41 -18.56 -4.64
N LYS A 209 18.10 -19.05 -5.84
CA LYS A 209 17.38 -20.31 -6.02
C LYS A 209 18.11 -21.47 -5.35
N SER A 210 19.41 -21.63 -5.63
CA SER A 210 20.23 -22.68 -4.99
C SER A 210 20.30 -22.53 -3.47
N LEU A 211 20.30 -21.30 -2.93
CA LEU A 211 20.22 -21.08 -1.50
C LEU A 211 18.90 -21.62 -0.91
N LEU A 212 17.77 -21.36 -1.59
CA LEU A 212 16.45 -21.81 -1.17
C LEU A 212 16.29 -23.34 -1.31
N GLU A 213 16.80 -23.94 -2.39
CA GLU A 213 16.74 -25.41 -2.60
C GLU A 213 17.46 -26.21 -1.51
N ASN A 214 18.46 -25.59 -0.88
CA ASN A 214 19.23 -26.17 0.23
C ASN A 214 18.49 -26.13 1.57
N THR A 215 17.29 -25.55 1.65
CA THR A 215 16.50 -25.51 2.88
C THR A 215 15.50 -26.65 2.97
N ARG A 216 14.73 -26.73 4.07
CA ARG A 216 13.64 -27.71 4.21
C ARG A 216 12.50 -27.54 3.20
N ILE A 217 12.15 -26.31 2.82
CA ILE A 217 11.07 -26.06 1.86
C ILE A 217 11.59 -26.36 0.46
N LYS A 218 10.96 -27.31 -0.23
CA LYS A 218 11.41 -27.75 -1.57
C LYS A 218 10.67 -27.09 -2.73
N LYS A 219 9.50 -26.50 -2.48
CA LYS A 219 8.68 -25.87 -3.52
C LYS A 219 9.07 -24.40 -3.66
N ILE A 220 9.48 -23.98 -4.85
CA ILE A 220 9.70 -22.57 -5.19
C ILE A 220 8.65 -22.17 -6.22
N PHE A 221 7.82 -21.19 -5.89
CA PHE A 221 6.81 -20.62 -6.76
C PHE A 221 7.21 -19.18 -7.10
N ARG A 222 7.63 -18.95 -8.34
CA ARG A 222 8.01 -17.60 -8.76
C ARG A 222 6.81 -16.86 -9.31
N VAL A 223 6.65 -15.63 -8.82
CA VAL A 223 5.55 -14.74 -9.20
C VAL A 223 5.90 -14.01 -10.50
N TYR A 224 4.93 -13.95 -11.40
CA TYR A 224 5.03 -13.30 -12.71
C TYR A 224 3.79 -12.43 -12.98
N THR A 225 3.87 -11.61 -14.03
CA THR A 225 2.73 -10.86 -14.60
C THR A 225 2.57 -11.22 -16.07
N ASN A 226 1.41 -10.93 -16.66
CA ASN A 226 1.19 -10.96 -18.10
C ASN A 226 0.03 -10.05 -18.50
N ASN A 227 -0.42 -10.13 -19.75
CA ASN A 227 -1.52 -9.29 -20.24
C ASN A 227 -2.88 -9.55 -19.55
N LYS A 228 -3.06 -10.72 -18.91
CA LYS A 228 -4.27 -11.11 -18.16
C LYS A 228 -4.13 -10.88 -16.66
N VAL A 229 -2.91 -10.99 -16.13
CA VAL A 229 -2.58 -10.79 -14.72
C VAL A 229 -1.77 -9.50 -14.59
N ASP A 230 -2.48 -8.39 -14.41
CA ASP A 230 -1.93 -7.06 -14.24
C ASP A 230 -2.27 -6.53 -12.85
N TYR A 231 -1.31 -6.65 -11.92
CA TYR A 231 -1.51 -6.24 -10.54
C TYR A 231 -1.69 -4.71 -10.37
N THR A 232 -1.34 -3.92 -11.39
CA THR A 232 -1.53 -2.46 -11.34
C THR A 232 -2.98 -2.02 -11.56
N LYS A 233 -3.82 -2.92 -12.07
CA LYS A 233 -5.26 -2.72 -12.30
C LYS A 233 -6.12 -3.27 -11.16
N THR A 234 -5.60 -3.20 -9.94
CA THR A 234 -6.28 -3.63 -8.73
C THR A 234 -6.76 -2.44 -7.92
N ASP A 235 -7.80 -2.62 -7.12
CA ASP A 235 -8.23 -1.59 -6.20
C ASP A 235 -7.15 -1.34 -5.14
N TRP A 236 -7.17 -0.16 -4.52
CA TRP A 236 -6.11 0.37 -3.66
C TRP A 236 -5.46 -0.63 -2.68
N LYS A 237 -6.26 -1.37 -1.92
CA LYS A 237 -5.79 -2.32 -0.89
C LYS A 237 -6.49 -3.68 -1.01
N SER A 238 -6.98 -4.02 -2.21
CA SER A 238 -7.57 -5.34 -2.45
C SER A 238 -6.53 -6.43 -2.21
N GLU A 239 -6.96 -7.56 -1.68
CA GLU A 239 -6.10 -8.72 -1.55
C GLU A 239 -5.58 -9.17 -2.92
N LEU A 240 -4.25 -9.31 -3.06
CA LEU A 240 -3.62 -9.76 -4.29
C LEU A 240 -3.61 -11.28 -4.36
N ASN A 241 -4.14 -11.83 -5.44
CA ASN A 241 -3.99 -13.24 -5.78
C ASN A 241 -2.78 -13.40 -6.69
N TRP A 242 -1.73 -14.01 -6.18
CA TRP A 242 -0.47 -14.16 -6.91
C TRP A 242 -0.56 -15.25 -7.96
N TYR A 243 -0.01 -14.97 -9.13
CA TYR A 243 0.11 -15.91 -10.24
C TYR A 243 1.57 -16.11 -10.62
N GLY A 244 1.88 -17.33 -11.01
CA GLY A 244 3.26 -17.71 -11.22
C GLY A 244 3.41 -19.12 -11.74
N THR A 245 4.62 -19.67 -11.60
CA THR A 245 4.94 -21.05 -11.92
C THR A 245 5.89 -21.64 -10.89
N TYR A 246 5.76 -22.95 -10.64
CA TYR A 246 6.77 -23.69 -9.89
C TYR A 246 8.07 -23.81 -10.70
N GLU A 247 9.21 -23.74 -10.00
CA GLU A 247 10.56 -23.81 -10.56
C GLU A 247 11.40 -24.90 -9.93
#